data_AF-A0A8J3MMU2-F1
#
_entry.id   AF-A0A8J3MMU2-F1
#
_cell.length_a   1.000
_cell.length_b   1.000
_cell.length_c   1.000
_cell.angle_alpha   90.00
_cell.angle_beta   90.00
_cell.angle_gamma   90.00
#
_symmetry.space_group_name_H-M   'P 1'
#
loop_
_entity.id
_entity.type
_entity.pdbx_description
1 polymer ?
#
loop_
_entity_poly.entity_id
_entity_poly.type
_entity_poly.pdbx_seq_one_letter_code
_entity_poly.pdbx_strand_id
1 'polypeptide(L)'
;MKLDIPAGRLLRVLLCCIAALHALSLGFCLVYHGLGVYDPFPYFGRLVKFFYVDKEDNLPTWYSSGVLLLAAVLLWQVANNARAAGARFARHWRILGVVFALLSIDEYAQVHEIGATVAVVHLGQASYLSWLVLAAPLVLALGVSYTRFLLALPGRVRVLVVVGAALFLFGAAGMEVVGAFSGRENIGFTPGWASMRYVLSASFEELLEMTGAALFVYAVALYLQQHQRPAAVAAPAQAAREAAPAVPAGSSR
;
A
#
# COMPACT_ATOMS: atom_id res chain seq x y z
N MET A 1 1.74 20.96 -4.44
CA MET A 1 3.05 20.32 -4.21
C MET A 1 3.55 19.77 -5.54
N LYS A 2 4.79 20.00 -5.97
CA LYS A 2 5.36 19.22 -7.07
C LYS A 2 6.10 18.03 -6.44
N LEU A 3 5.97 16.86 -7.04
CA LEU A 3 6.60 15.65 -6.55
C LEU A 3 7.97 15.57 -7.22
N ASP A 4 8.98 16.21 -6.60
CA ASP A 4 10.32 16.36 -7.21
C ASP A 4 11.12 15.04 -7.17
N ILE A 5 10.59 13.99 -6.55
CA ILE A 5 11.20 12.67 -6.43
C ILE A 5 10.64 11.74 -7.53
N PRO A 6 11.50 11.13 -8.38
CA PRO A 6 11.06 10.14 -9.36
C PRO A 6 10.31 8.97 -8.71
N ALA A 7 9.18 8.54 -9.29
CA ALA A 7 8.33 7.49 -8.69
C ALA A 7 9.10 6.20 -8.41
N GLY A 8 10.02 5.80 -9.31
CA GLY A 8 10.87 4.62 -9.11
C GLY A 8 11.92 4.78 -8.00
N ARG A 9 12.31 6.01 -7.64
CA ARG A 9 13.16 6.25 -6.46
C ARG A 9 12.32 6.15 -5.19
N LEU A 10 11.11 6.72 -5.20
CA LEU A 10 10.16 6.61 -4.09
C LEU A 10 9.87 5.14 -3.75
N LEU A 11 9.52 4.32 -4.75
CA LEU A 11 9.26 2.88 -4.54
C LEU A 11 10.45 2.16 -3.90
N ARG A 12 11.67 2.41 -4.38
CA ARG A 12 12.87 1.77 -3.81
C ARG A 12 13.07 2.14 -2.35
N VAL A 13 12.87 3.41 -1.98
CA VAL A 13 12.98 3.84 -0.58
C VAL A 13 11.93 3.11 0.27
N LEU A 14 10.67 3.07 -0.18
CA LEU A 14 9.60 2.37 0.54
C LEU A 14 9.93 0.89 0.75
N LEU A 15 10.36 0.18 -0.30
CA LEU A 15 10.72 -1.24 -0.23
C LEU A 15 11.97 -1.48 0.64
N CYS A 16 12.97 -0.59 0.62
CA CYS A 16 14.12 -0.69 1.52
C CYS A 16 13.72 -0.52 2.99
N CYS A 17 12.80 0.40 3.29
CA CYS A 17 12.26 0.54 4.64
C CYS A 17 11.50 -0.72 5.08
N ILE A 18 10.64 -1.28 4.24
CA ILE A 18 9.93 -2.55 4.52
C ILE A 18 10.94 -3.67 4.81
N ALA A 19 11.93 -3.86 3.93
CA ALA A 19 12.95 -4.89 4.13
C ALA A 19 13.73 -4.70 5.44
N ALA A 20 14.06 -3.46 5.81
CA ALA A 20 14.75 -3.16 7.06
C ALA A 20 13.87 -3.45 8.29
N LEU A 21 12.59 -3.05 8.26
CA LEU A 21 11.64 -3.32 9.35
C LEU A 21 11.44 -4.83 9.55
N HIS A 22 11.23 -5.58 8.46
CA HIS A 22 11.10 -7.04 8.52
C HIS A 22 12.37 -7.72 9.01
N ALA A 23 13.55 -7.28 8.57
CA ALA A 23 14.82 -7.83 9.03
C ALA A 23 15.02 -7.60 10.55
N LEU A 24 14.71 -6.40 11.03
CA LEU A 24 14.77 -6.07 12.46
C LEU A 24 13.75 -6.89 13.26
N SER A 25 12.49 -6.91 12.83
CA SER A 25 11.42 -7.69 13.44
C SER A 25 11.78 -9.17 13.59
N LEU A 26 12.19 -9.82 12.50
CA LEU A 26 12.57 -11.23 12.49
C LEU A 26 13.82 -11.48 13.33
N GLY A 27 14.81 -10.57 13.31
CA GLY A 27 16.00 -10.67 14.14
C GLY A 27 15.68 -10.65 15.64
N PHE A 28 14.87 -9.69 16.09
CA PHE A 28 14.43 -9.60 17.48
C PHE A 28 13.56 -10.80 17.88
N CYS A 29 12.61 -11.21 17.03
CA CYS A 29 11.75 -12.35 17.30
C CYS A 29 12.51 -13.69 17.30
N LEU A 30 13.54 -13.86 16.48
CA LEU A 30 14.38 -15.06 16.49
C LEU A 30 15.08 -15.21 17.85
N VAL A 31 15.65 -14.13 18.38
CA VAL A 31 16.30 -14.16 19.70
C VAL A 31 15.27 -14.41 20.81
N TYR A 32 14.16 -13.68 20.80
CA TYR A 32 13.16 -13.73 21.86
C TYR A 32 12.33 -15.02 21.85
N HIS A 33 11.75 -15.38 20.71
CA HIS A 33 10.84 -16.52 20.55
C HIS A 33 11.53 -17.79 20.04
N GLY A 34 12.56 -17.66 19.20
CA GLY A 34 13.25 -18.81 18.62
C GLY A 34 14.29 -19.42 19.56
N LEU A 35 15.11 -18.57 20.18
CA LEU A 35 16.17 -18.98 21.12
C LEU A 35 15.70 -18.97 22.58
N GLY A 36 14.52 -18.38 22.87
CA GLY A 36 13.98 -18.28 24.24
C GLY A 36 14.78 -17.31 25.14
N VAL A 37 15.48 -16.33 24.54
CA VAL A 37 16.30 -15.36 25.26
C VAL A 37 15.48 -14.09 25.48
N TYR A 38 14.79 -14.02 26.62
CA TYR A 38 13.78 -12.99 26.86
C TYR A 38 14.32 -11.62 27.27
N ASP A 39 15.35 -11.57 28.12
CA ASP A 39 15.93 -10.31 28.60
C ASP A 39 17.46 -10.40 28.70
N PRO A 40 18.17 -10.49 27.55
CA PRO A 40 19.63 -10.49 27.53
C PRO A 40 20.23 -9.18 28.06
N PHE A 41 19.46 -8.09 28.02
CA PHE A 41 19.79 -6.79 28.59
C PHE A 41 18.50 -6.01 28.91
N PRO A 42 18.57 -4.95 29.75
CA PRO A 42 17.39 -4.19 30.14
C PRO A 42 16.57 -3.69 28.94
N TYR A 43 15.25 -3.83 29.02
CA TYR A 43 14.29 -3.38 28.01
C TYR A 43 14.28 -4.16 26.68
N PHE A 44 14.96 -5.30 26.57
CA PHE A 44 14.97 -6.09 25.33
C PHE A 44 13.56 -6.46 24.83
N GLY A 45 12.69 -6.95 25.72
CA GLY A 45 11.30 -7.24 25.36
C GLY A 45 10.51 -6.01 24.83
N ARG A 46 10.88 -4.79 25.23
CA ARG A 46 10.29 -3.56 24.67
C ARG A 46 10.80 -3.28 23.25
N LEU A 47 12.08 -3.55 22.97
CA LEU A 47 12.63 -3.45 21.62
C LEU A 47 11.99 -4.47 20.69
N VAL A 48 11.78 -5.70 21.15
CA VAL A 48 11.05 -6.72 20.38
C VAL A 48 9.67 -6.17 19.99
N LYS A 49 8.88 -5.68 20.94
CA LYS A 49 7.56 -5.07 20.66
C LYS A 49 7.64 -3.85 19.73
N PHE A 50 8.66 -3.02 19.88
CA PHE A 50 8.82 -1.79 19.09
C PHE A 50 9.13 -2.04 17.61
N PHE A 51 9.81 -3.15 17.29
CA PHE A 51 10.16 -3.53 15.91
C PHE A 51 9.27 -4.64 15.35
N TYR A 52 8.43 -5.29 16.17
CA TYR A 52 7.63 -6.41 15.73
C TYR A 52 6.50 -5.96 14.80
N VAL A 53 6.54 -6.43 13.56
CA VAL A 53 5.64 -5.96 12.48
C VAL A 53 4.16 -6.24 12.72
N ASP A 54 3.82 -7.31 13.43
CA ASP A 54 2.44 -7.73 13.72
C ASP A 54 1.93 -7.15 15.06
N LYS A 55 2.67 -6.18 15.63
CA LYS A 55 2.21 -5.41 16.78
C LYS A 55 1.91 -3.99 16.38
N GLU A 56 0.86 -3.48 16.98
CA GLU A 56 0.41 -2.10 16.82
C GLU A 56 1.03 -1.12 17.83
N ASP A 57 0.91 0.17 17.54
CA ASP A 57 1.49 1.30 18.32
C ASP A 57 3.03 1.25 18.38
N ASN A 58 3.66 1.01 17.24
CA ASN A 58 5.11 0.90 17.13
C ASN A 58 5.69 1.48 15.81
N LEU A 59 6.96 1.19 15.53
CA LEU A 59 7.65 1.73 14.36
C LEU A 59 7.09 1.21 13.02
N PRO A 60 6.86 -0.12 12.83
CA PRO A 60 6.09 -0.64 11.69
C PRO A 60 4.74 0.06 11.46
N THR A 61 3.87 0.15 12.47
CA THR A 61 2.56 0.84 12.35
C THR A 61 2.72 2.30 11.92
N TRP A 62 3.67 3.02 12.51
CA TRP A 62 3.95 4.40 12.11
C TRP A 62 4.36 4.51 10.64
N TYR A 63 5.19 3.58 10.16
CA TYR A 63 5.56 3.51 8.75
C TYR A 63 4.34 3.25 7.86
N SER A 64 3.55 2.20 8.16
CA SER A 64 2.38 1.80 7.36
C SER A 64 1.36 2.94 7.29
N SER A 65 1.04 3.55 8.44
CA SER A 65 0.17 4.73 8.51
C SER A 65 0.71 5.89 7.69
N GLY A 66 2.03 6.15 7.74
CA GLY A 66 2.69 7.17 6.94
C GLY A 66 2.61 6.92 5.43
N VAL A 67 2.74 5.67 4.98
CA VAL A 67 2.59 5.28 3.57
C VAL A 67 1.16 5.47 3.09
N LEU A 68 0.17 5.11 3.92
CA LEU A 68 -1.25 5.32 3.63
C LEU A 68 -1.60 6.81 3.56
N LEU A 69 -1.07 7.62 4.48
CA LEU A 69 -1.25 9.08 4.45
C LEU A 69 -0.59 9.69 3.21
N LEU A 70 0.60 9.22 2.84
CA LEU A 70 1.25 9.65 1.60
C LEU A 70 0.37 9.31 0.39
N ALA A 71 -0.20 8.10 0.31
CA ALA A 71 -1.15 7.75 -0.73
C ALA A 71 -2.34 8.72 -0.77
N ALA A 72 -2.93 9.05 0.38
CA ALA A 72 -4.03 10.00 0.49
C ALA A 72 -3.66 11.39 -0.07
N VAL A 73 -2.48 11.92 0.29
CA VAL A 73 -1.98 13.21 -0.21
C VAL A 73 -1.78 13.18 -1.73
N LEU A 74 -1.18 12.11 -2.27
CA LEU A 74 -0.97 11.97 -3.70
C LEU A 74 -2.29 11.86 -4.47
N LEU A 75 -3.24 11.09 -3.95
CA LEU A 75 -4.59 10.96 -4.53
C LEU A 75 -5.33 12.30 -4.53
N TRP A 76 -5.23 13.06 -3.44
CA TRP A 76 -5.81 14.40 -3.36
C TRP A 76 -5.21 15.35 -4.40
N GLN A 77 -3.90 15.25 -4.61
CA GLN A 77 -3.23 16.00 -5.66
C GLN A 77 -3.70 15.60 -7.06
N VAL A 78 -3.82 14.30 -7.34
CA VAL A 78 -4.39 13.82 -8.61
C VAL A 78 -5.80 14.35 -8.80
N ALA A 79 -6.64 14.32 -7.76
CA ALA A 79 -8.01 14.81 -7.80
C ALA A 79 -8.08 16.30 -8.17
N ASN A 80 -7.20 17.13 -7.59
CA ASN A 80 -7.16 18.55 -7.89
C ASN A 80 -6.74 18.82 -9.34
N ASN A 81 -5.73 18.11 -9.85
CA ASN A 81 -5.29 18.21 -11.24
C ASN A 81 -6.39 17.75 -12.20
N ALA A 82 -7.03 16.61 -11.91
CA ALA A 82 -8.13 16.06 -12.69
C ALA A 82 -9.34 17.01 -12.72
N ARG A 83 -9.66 17.65 -11.59
CA ARG A 83 -10.75 18.64 -11.50
C ARG A 83 -10.44 19.88 -12.33
N ALA A 84 -9.23 20.41 -12.24
CA ALA A 84 -8.79 21.57 -13.02
C ALA A 84 -8.83 21.29 -14.53
N ALA A 85 -8.56 20.04 -14.93
CA ALA A 85 -8.65 19.58 -16.32
C ALA A 85 -10.07 19.18 -16.78
N GLY A 86 -11.10 19.32 -15.94
CA GLY A 86 -12.47 18.90 -16.26
C GLY A 86 -12.64 17.38 -16.45
N ALA A 87 -11.72 16.57 -15.92
CA ALA A 87 -11.72 15.14 -16.13
C ALA A 87 -12.89 14.45 -15.39
N ARG A 88 -13.57 13.54 -16.09
CA ARG A 88 -14.74 12.78 -15.61
C ARG A 88 -14.57 12.16 -14.22
N PHE A 89 -13.38 11.68 -13.88
CA PHE A 89 -13.12 10.88 -12.69
C PHE A 89 -12.47 11.66 -11.52
N ALA A 90 -12.46 13.00 -11.54
CA ALA A 90 -11.85 13.80 -10.48
C ALA A 90 -12.39 13.46 -9.07
N ARG A 91 -13.69 13.21 -8.94
CA ARG A 91 -14.33 12.82 -7.67
C ARG A 91 -13.86 11.45 -7.16
N HIS A 92 -13.55 10.51 -8.05
CA HIS A 92 -13.15 9.15 -7.66
C HIS A 92 -11.77 9.16 -6.98
N TRP A 93 -10.84 9.95 -7.52
CA TRP A 93 -9.55 10.21 -6.89
C TRP A 93 -9.69 10.86 -5.51
N ARG A 94 -10.63 11.81 -5.37
CA ARG A 94 -10.87 12.50 -4.09
C ARG A 94 -11.43 11.56 -3.02
N ILE A 95 -12.42 10.73 -3.40
CA ILE A 95 -12.99 9.72 -2.50
C ILE A 95 -11.91 8.72 -2.06
N LEU A 96 -11.07 8.23 -2.99
CA LEU A 96 -9.94 7.37 -2.61
C LEU A 96 -9.00 8.08 -1.66
N GLY A 97 -8.71 9.37 -1.87
CA GLY A 97 -7.88 10.15 -0.95
C GLY A 97 -8.45 10.18 0.47
N VAL A 98 -9.77 10.32 0.61
CA VAL A 98 -10.46 10.23 1.91
C VAL A 98 -10.37 8.82 2.49
N VAL A 99 -10.61 7.78 1.69
CA VAL A 99 -10.50 6.38 2.14
C VAL A 99 -9.11 6.07 2.66
N PHE A 100 -8.04 6.44 1.94
CA PHE A 100 -6.67 6.22 2.40
C PHE A 100 -6.30 7.05 3.64
N ALA A 101 -6.88 8.24 3.80
CA ALA A 101 -6.70 9.01 5.04
C ALA A 101 -7.38 8.32 6.23
N LEU A 102 -8.57 7.75 6.03
CA LEU A 102 -9.25 6.96 7.06
C LEU A 102 -8.48 5.68 7.39
N LEU A 103 -7.94 4.97 6.40
CA LEU A 103 -7.08 3.81 6.61
C LEU A 103 -5.81 4.17 7.39
N SER A 104 -5.18 5.31 7.08
CA SER A 104 -4.02 5.79 7.84
C SER A 104 -4.34 6.07 9.31
N ILE A 105 -5.52 6.65 9.58
CA ILE A 105 -5.99 6.88 10.95
C ILE A 105 -6.27 5.56 11.65
N ASP A 106 -6.98 4.65 10.98
CA ASP A 106 -7.32 3.33 11.50
C ASP A 106 -6.08 2.53 11.88
N GLU A 107 -5.09 2.47 10.99
CA GLU A 107 -3.81 1.81 11.21
C GLU A 107 -3.16 2.23 12.54
N TYR A 108 -3.08 3.54 12.78
CA TYR A 108 -2.44 4.02 14.01
C TYR A 108 -3.35 3.93 15.24
N ALA A 109 -4.64 4.19 15.08
CA ALA A 109 -5.61 4.25 16.16
C ALA A 109 -6.28 2.90 16.49
N GLN A 110 -6.01 1.85 15.72
CA GLN A 110 -6.54 0.50 15.89
C GLN A 110 -8.08 0.48 15.96
N VAL A 111 -8.76 1.27 15.12
CA VAL A 111 -10.23 1.38 15.18
C VAL A 111 -10.88 0.05 14.80
N HIS A 112 -10.28 -0.71 13.87
CA HIS A 112 -10.74 -2.04 13.50
C HIS A 112 -10.62 -3.07 14.64
N GLU A 113 -9.69 -2.91 15.59
CA GLU A 113 -9.61 -3.76 16.78
C GLU A 113 -10.83 -3.60 17.70
N ILE A 114 -11.47 -2.42 17.72
CA ILE A 114 -12.75 -2.21 18.43
C ILE A 114 -13.84 -3.09 17.81
N GLY A 115 -13.86 -3.20 16.48
CA GLY A 115 -14.79 -4.07 15.76
C GLY A 115 -14.56 -5.56 16.07
N ALA A 116 -13.31 -5.97 16.23
CA ALA A 116 -12.94 -7.34 16.62
C ALA A 116 -13.35 -7.66 18.07
N THR A 117 -13.19 -6.70 18.99
CA THR A 117 -13.46 -6.89 20.43
C THR A 117 -14.94 -6.85 20.79
N VAL A 118 -15.76 -6.07 20.09
CA VAL A 118 -17.20 -5.94 20.38
C VAL A 118 -18.00 -7.16 19.86
N ALA A 119 -17.37 -8.11 19.16
CA ALA A 119 -17.99 -9.32 18.62
C ALA A 119 -19.34 -9.01 17.92
N VAL A 120 -19.29 -8.05 16.99
CA VAL A 120 -20.47 -7.56 16.25
C VAL A 120 -21.26 -8.72 15.61
N VAL A 121 -20.59 -9.83 15.35
CA VAL A 121 -21.20 -11.12 15.01
C VAL A 121 -20.62 -12.21 15.93
N HIS A 122 -21.49 -13.03 16.53
CA HIS A 122 -21.05 -14.17 17.33
C HIS A 122 -20.58 -15.32 16.42
N LEU A 123 -19.27 -15.38 16.15
CA LEU A 123 -18.63 -16.41 15.31
C LEU A 123 -17.86 -17.47 16.13
N GLY A 124 -18.11 -17.56 17.43
CA GLY A 124 -17.40 -18.48 18.33
C GLY A 124 -15.91 -18.12 18.41
N GLN A 125 -15.03 -19.10 18.15
CA GLN A 125 -13.57 -18.88 18.12
C GLN A 125 -13.11 -17.96 16.98
N ALA A 126 -13.97 -17.67 16.00
CA ALA A 126 -13.66 -16.76 14.89
C ALA A 126 -14.18 -15.33 15.11
N SER A 127 -14.53 -14.95 16.34
CA SER A 127 -15.15 -13.65 16.64
C SER A 127 -14.24 -12.44 16.34
N TYR A 128 -12.93 -12.64 16.29
CA TYR A 128 -11.98 -11.62 15.85
C TYR A 128 -12.19 -11.22 14.37
N LEU A 129 -12.72 -12.12 13.52
CA LEU A 129 -13.10 -11.82 12.13
C LEU A 129 -14.38 -10.97 12.02
N SER A 130 -14.99 -10.55 13.14
CA SER A 130 -16.23 -9.74 13.12
C SER A 130 -16.06 -8.44 12.34
N TRP A 131 -14.89 -7.82 12.41
CA TRP A 131 -14.59 -6.60 11.67
C TRP A 131 -14.63 -6.85 10.15
N LEU A 132 -14.15 -8.01 9.70
CA LEU A 132 -14.13 -8.40 8.28
C LEU A 132 -15.55 -8.54 7.71
N VAL A 133 -16.51 -9.02 8.51
CA VAL A 133 -17.92 -9.10 8.09
C VAL A 133 -18.50 -7.72 7.79
N LEU A 134 -18.06 -6.67 8.51
CA LEU A 134 -18.48 -5.29 8.26
C LEU A 134 -17.71 -4.65 7.11
N ALA A 135 -16.40 -4.87 7.04
CA ALA A 135 -15.51 -4.23 6.07
C ALA A 135 -15.65 -4.84 4.66
N ALA A 136 -15.77 -6.16 4.54
CA ALA A 136 -15.76 -6.84 3.25
C ALA A 136 -16.88 -6.37 2.29
N PRO A 137 -18.16 -6.22 2.72
CA PRO A 137 -19.20 -5.68 1.83
C PRO A 137 -18.91 -4.26 1.34
N LEU A 138 -18.35 -3.40 2.21
CA LEU A 138 -17.98 -2.02 1.85
C LEU A 138 -16.84 -2.00 0.83
N VAL A 139 -15.80 -2.81 1.05
CA VAL A 139 -14.67 -2.95 0.13
C VAL A 139 -15.12 -3.52 -1.22
N LEU A 140 -15.98 -4.54 -1.21
CA LEU A 140 -16.54 -5.13 -2.44
C LEU A 140 -17.40 -4.12 -3.21
N ALA A 141 -18.28 -3.39 -2.53
CA ALA A 141 -19.10 -2.34 -3.14
C ALA A 141 -18.23 -1.22 -3.73
N LEU A 142 -17.17 -0.81 -3.01
CA LEU A 142 -16.19 0.15 -3.51
C LEU A 142 -15.48 -0.39 -4.75
N GLY A 143 -14.99 -1.63 -4.72
CA GLY A 143 -14.33 -2.29 -5.85
C GLY A 143 -15.20 -2.35 -7.10
N VAL A 144 -16.45 -2.80 -6.96
CA VAL A 144 -17.42 -2.88 -8.06
C VAL A 144 -17.73 -1.48 -8.62
N SER A 145 -18.00 -0.50 -7.75
CA SER A 145 -18.30 0.88 -8.18
C SER A 145 -17.11 1.56 -8.88
N TYR A 146 -15.88 1.16 -8.56
CA TYR A 146 -14.65 1.68 -9.15
C TYR A 146 -14.17 0.95 -10.41
N THR A 147 -14.84 -0.12 -10.85
CA THR A 147 -14.46 -0.88 -12.06
C THR A 147 -14.27 0.01 -13.29
N ARG A 148 -15.25 0.87 -13.61
CA ARG A 148 -15.16 1.80 -14.75
C ARG A 148 -14.03 2.81 -14.62
N PHE A 149 -13.75 3.26 -13.40
CA PHE A 149 -12.64 4.15 -13.11
C PHE A 149 -11.30 3.44 -13.33
N LEU A 150 -11.13 2.23 -12.80
CA LEU A 150 -9.93 1.42 -12.96
C LEU A 150 -9.64 1.10 -14.43
N LEU A 151 -10.68 0.75 -15.19
CA LEU A 151 -10.54 0.46 -16.62
C LEU A 151 -10.12 1.69 -17.45
N ALA A 152 -10.42 2.91 -16.97
CA ALA A 152 -10.02 4.15 -17.61
C ALA A 152 -8.57 4.58 -17.30
N LEU A 153 -7.89 3.93 -16.35
CA LEU A 153 -6.50 4.22 -16.04
C LEU A 153 -5.55 3.72 -17.14
N PRO A 154 -4.39 4.39 -17.35
CA PRO A 154 -3.33 3.87 -18.22
C PRO A 154 -2.94 2.45 -17.84
N GLY A 155 -2.70 1.57 -18.82
CA GLY A 155 -2.53 0.13 -18.60
C GLY A 155 -1.53 -0.24 -17.50
N ARG A 156 -0.37 0.42 -17.47
CA ARG A 156 0.65 0.19 -16.43
C ARG A 156 0.19 0.61 -15.03
N VAL A 157 -0.45 1.77 -14.90
CA VAL A 157 -0.99 2.28 -13.62
C VAL A 157 -2.10 1.37 -13.12
N ARG A 158 -3.00 0.95 -14.02
CA ARG A 158 -4.08 0.01 -13.72
C ARG A 158 -3.57 -1.29 -13.12
N VAL A 159 -2.57 -1.92 -13.75
CA VAL A 159 -1.99 -3.17 -13.24
C VAL A 159 -1.38 -2.97 -11.86
N LEU A 160 -0.61 -1.89 -11.65
CA LEU A 160 0.00 -1.61 -10.35
C LEU A 160 -1.04 -1.37 -9.25
N VAL A 161 -2.12 -0.65 -9.55
CA VAL A 161 -3.23 -0.44 -8.60
C VAL A 161 -3.92 -1.76 -8.27
N VAL A 162 -4.24 -2.58 -9.27
CA VAL A 162 -4.93 -3.87 -9.05
C VAL A 162 -4.04 -4.84 -8.27
N VAL A 163 -2.77 -4.98 -8.64
CA VAL A 163 -1.82 -5.85 -7.92
C VAL A 163 -1.59 -5.34 -6.51
N GLY A 164 -1.40 -4.03 -6.32
CA GLY A 164 -1.23 -3.43 -5.00
C GLY A 164 -2.44 -3.66 -4.10
N ALA A 165 -3.66 -3.45 -4.63
CA ALA A 165 -4.89 -3.72 -3.91
C ALA A 165 -5.07 -5.22 -3.60
N ALA A 166 -4.73 -6.12 -4.54
CA ALA A 166 -4.82 -7.55 -4.31
C ALA A 166 -3.86 -8.02 -3.21
N LEU A 167 -2.61 -7.52 -3.19
CA LEU A 167 -1.65 -7.82 -2.14
C LEU A 167 -2.12 -7.30 -0.78
N PHE A 168 -2.57 -6.04 -0.72
CA PHE A 168 -3.07 -5.43 0.50
C PHE A 168 -4.28 -6.18 1.08
N LEU A 169 -5.29 -6.44 0.26
CA LEU A 169 -6.50 -7.14 0.70
C LEU A 169 -6.22 -8.62 1.04
N PHE A 170 -5.27 -9.26 0.34
CA PHE A 170 -4.89 -10.63 0.66
C PHE A 170 -4.10 -10.73 1.96
N GLY A 171 -3.26 -9.75 2.29
CA GLY A 171 -2.71 -9.61 3.64
C GLY A 171 -3.83 -9.41 4.65
N ALA A 172 -4.47 -8.25 4.63
CA ALA A 172 -5.39 -7.79 5.69
C ALA A 172 -6.61 -8.68 5.94
N ALA A 173 -7.13 -9.36 4.91
CA ALA A 173 -8.30 -10.23 5.07
C ALA A 173 -8.00 -11.69 4.73
N GLY A 174 -7.18 -11.94 3.71
CA GLY A 174 -6.86 -13.30 3.28
C GLY A 174 -6.05 -14.06 4.31
N MET A 175 -5.02 -13.43 4.89
CA MET A 175 -4.13 -14.06 5.86
C MET A 175 -4.79 -14.22 7.22
N GLU A 176 -5.71 -13.33 7.62
CA GLU A 176 -6.57 -13.54 8.79
C GLU A 176 -7.44 -14.80 8.65
N VAL A 177 -8.09 -14.97 7.49
CA VAL A 177 -8.92 -16.15 7.21
C VAL A 177 -8.06 -17.43 7.19
N VAL A 178 -6.88 -17.40 6.55
CA VAL A 178 -5.93 -18.52 6.59
C VAL A 178 -5.46 -18.81 8.03
N GLY A 179 -5.24 -17.77 8.83
CA GLY A 179 -4.94 -17.84 10.26
C GLY A 179 -6.03 -18.57 11.04
N ALA A 180 -7.30 -18.28 10.73
CA ALA A 180 -8.46 -18.93 11.34
C ALA A 180 -8.46 -20.45 11.13
N PHE A 181 -8.22 -20.89 9.89
CA PHE A 181 -8.20 -22.31 9.55
C PHE A 181 -6.95 -23.04 10.06
N SER A 182 -5.85 -22.31 10.28
CA SER A 182 -4.58 -22.88 10.75
C SER A 182 -4.37 -22.84 12.26
N GLY A 183 -5.31 -22.26 13.03
CA GLY A 183 -5.27 -22.20 14.49
C GLY A 183 -4.27 -21.17 15.04
N ARG A 184 -4.05 -20.07 14.29
CA ARG A 184 -3.10 -18.99 14.58
C ARG A 184 -3.39 -18.24 15.91
N GLU A 185 -4.64 -18.29 16.36
CA GLU A 185 -5.26 -17.55 17.48
C GLU A 185 -4.66 -17.76 18.89
N ASN A 186 -4.05 -18.90 19.18
CA ASN A 186 -3.79 -19.32 20.57
C ASN A 186 -2.59 -18.64 21.24
N ILE A 187 -2.15 -17.48 20.76
CA ILE A 187 -0.80 -16.99 21.09
C ILE A 187 -0.75 -15.50 21.41
N GLY A 188 -1.29 -15.14 22.57
CA GLY A 188 -1.08 -13.82 23.16
C GLY A 188 0.40 -13.53 23.45
N PHE A 189 0.74 -12.23 23.53
CA PHE A 189 2.11 -11.74 23.76
C PHE A 189 2.57 -11.90 25.23
N THR A 190 2.57 -13.13 25.72
CA THR A 190 3.28 -13.55 26.93
C THR A 190 4.67 -14.09 26.54
N PRO A 191 5.73 -13.86 27.36
CA PRO A 191 7.06 -14.38 27.07
C PRO A 191 7.03 -15.88 26.75
N GLY A 192 7.51 -16.27 25.57
CA GLY A 192 7.72 -17.66 25.20
C GLY A 192 6.59 -18.41 24.51
N TRP A 193 5.49 -17.74 24.12
CA TRP A 193 4.35 -18.43 23.51
C TRP A 193 4.27 -18.30 21.98
N ALA A 194 4.63 -17.14 21.39
CA ALA A 194 4.61 -16.96 19.93
C ALA A 194 5.54 -17.98 19.25
N SER A 195 4.95 -18.99 18.61
CA SER A 195 5.74 -19.95 17.84
C SER A 195 6.41 -19.22 16.67
N MET A 196 7.61 -19.65 16.28
CA MET A 196 8.27 -19.08 15.09
C MET A 196 7.39 -19.21 13.83
N ARG A 197 6.50 -20.20 13.79
CA ARG A 197 5.51 -20.35 12.72
C ARG A 197 4.52 -19.18 12.68
N TYR A 198 4.04 -18.73 13.84
CA TYR A 198 3.19 -17.55 13.95
C TYR A 198 3.93 -16.30 13.49
N VAL A 199 5.14 -16.05 14.02
CA VAL A 199 5.96 -14.89 13.65
C VAL A 199 6.21 -14.82 12.15
N LEU A 200 6.50 -15.95 11.50
CA LEU A 200 6.72 -16.02 10.05
C LEU A 200 5.43 -15.78 9.25
N SER A 201 4.31 -16.36 9.68
CA SER A 201 3.00 -16.13 9.04
C SER A 201 2.61 -14.66 9.11
N ALA A 202 2.77 -14.07 10.29
CA ALA A 202 2.48 -12.68 10.57
C ALA A 202 3.39 -11.73 9.80
N SER A 203 4.69 -12.01 9.78
CA SER A 203 5.63 -11.23 8.96
C SER A 203 5.30 -11.29 7.48
N PHE A 204 4.76 -12.41 7.00
CA PHE A 204 4.35 -12.58 5.60
C PHE A 204 3.08 -11.77 5.27
N GLU A 205 2.10 -11.77 6.15
CA GLU A 205 0.91 -10.91 6.07
C GLU A 205 1.30 -9.42 5.97
N GLU A 206 2.05 -8.94 6.94
CA GLU A 206 2.56 -7.56 6.97
C GLU A 206 3.37 -7.20 5.72
N LEU A 207 4.18 -8.14 5.22
CA LEU A 207 4.94 -7.94 4.00
C LEU A 207 4.03 -7.69 2.79
N LEU A 208 2.93 -8.45 2.68
CA LEU A 208 1.96 -8.31 1.60
C LEU A 208 1.26 -6.96 1.66
N GLU A 209 0.83 -6.54 2.86
CA GLU A 209 0.14 -5.28 3.08
C GLU A 209 1.01 -4.07 2.76
N MET A 210 2.17 -3.99 3.39
CA MET A 210 3.10 -2.89 3.19
C MET A 210 3.57 -2.81 1.73
N THR A 211 3.81 -3.96 1.08
CA THR A 211 4.18 -4.00 -0.35
C THR A 211 3.02 -3.55 -1.23
N GLY A 212 1.79 -3.97 -0.92
CA GLY A 212 0.59 -3.54 -1.62
C GLY A 212 0.39 -2.03 -1.56
N ALA A 213 0.52 -1.45 -0.36
CA ALA A 213 0.45 -0.02 -0.14
C ALA A 213 1.58 0.75 -0.86
N ALA A 214 2.81 0.25 -0.80
CA ALA A 214 3.95 0.86 -1.50
C ALA A 214 3.78 0.85 -3.03
N LEU A 215 3.28 -0.25 -3.60
CA LEU A 215 2.96 -0.35 -5.02
C LEU A 215 1.85 0.60 -5.43
N PHE A 216 0.82 0.77 -4.58
CA PHE A 216 -0.24 1.72 -4.82
C PHE A 216 0.28 3.17 -4.82
N VAL A 217 1.08 3.56 -3.81
CA VAL A 217 1.75 4.87 -3.77
C VAL A 217 2.59 5.10 -5.03
N TYR A 218 3.35 4.10 -5.44
CA TYR A 218 4.13 4.16 -6.67
C TYR A 218 3.25 4.35 -7.92
N ALA A 219 2.13 3.65 -8.01
CA ALA A 219 1.19 3.78 -9.12
C ALA A 219 0.62 5.21 -9.24
N VAL A 220 0.22 5.80 -8.11
CA VAL A 220 -0.31 7.17 -8.05
C VAL A 220 0.77 8.20 -8.37
N ALA A 221 1.98 8.04 -7.82
CA ALA A 221 3.13 8.89 -8.13
C ALA A 221 3.51 8.83 -9.61
N LEU A 222 3.50 7.63 -10.20
CA LEU A 222 3.75 7.42 -11.62
C LEU A 222 2.68 8.12 -12.48
N TYR A 223 1.40 8.00 -12.10
CA TYR A 223 0.30 8.68 -12.78
C TYR A 223 0.48 10.21 -12.75
N LEU A 224 0.83 10.78 -11.59
CA LEU A 224 1.12 12.22 -11.47
C LEU A 224 2.26 12.65 -12.39
N GLN A 225 3.37 11.92 -12.42
CA GLN A 225 4.53 12.27 -13.25
C GLN A 225 4.22 12.21 -14.76
N GLN A 226 3.38 11.26 -15.18
CA GLN A 226 2.93 11.16 -16.57
C GLN A 226 2.03 12.33 -16.99
N HIS A 227 1.21 12.85 -16.07
CA HIS A 227 0.23 13.92 -16.36
C HIS A 227 0.73 15.33 -15.97
N GLN A 228 1.94 15.45 -15.40
CA GLN A 228 2.61 16.73 -15.14
C GLN A 228 3.55 17.17 -16.26
N ARG A 229 3.95 16.26 -17.16
CA ARG A 229 4.76 16.62 -18.32
C ARG A 229 3.90 17.41 -19.32
N PRO A 230 4.21 18.68 -19.61
CA PRO A 230 3.55 19.37 -20.70
C PRO A 230 3.80 18.60 -21.99
N ALA A 231 2.85 18.61 -22.92
CA ALA A 231 2.91 17.98 -24.24
C ALA A 231 4.09 18.44 -25.14
N ALA A 232 5.03 19.21 -24.61
CA ALA A 232 6.12 19.87 -25.30
C ALA A 232 7.31 18.96 -25.67
N VAL A 233 7.26 17.64 -25.44
CA VAL A 233 8.32 16.69 -25.87
C VAL A 233 7.90 15.89 -27.11
N ALA A 234 6.83 16.30 -27.79
CA ALA A 234 6.41 15.72 -29.06
C ALA A 234 6.62 16.68 -30.26
N ALA A 235 7.83 17.21 -30.43
CA ALA A 235 8.41 17.68 -31.71
C ALA A 235 9.87 18.12 -31.44
N PRO A 236 10.87 17.61 -32.17
CA PRO A 236 11.01 17.95 -33.59
C PRO A 236 11.53 16.77 -34.44
N ALA A 237 10.63 16.06 -35.12
CA ALA A 237 10.99 15.25 -36.29
C ALA A 237 10.34 15.77 -37.59
N GLN A 238 9.39 16.70 -37.48
CA GLN A 238 8.63 17.23 -38.62
C GLN A 238 9.29 18.48 -39.24
N ALA A 239 9.97 19.31 -38.43
CA ALA A 239 10.69 20.49 -38.92
C ALA A 239 11.91 20.16 -39.80
N ALA A 240 12.46 18.95 -39.71
CA ALA A 240 13.57 18.51 -40.57
C ALA A 240 13.12 18.01 -41.95
N ARG A 241 11.83 17.72 -42.14
CA ARG A 241 11.28 17.29 -43.44
C ARG A 241 10.84 18.44 -44.34
N GLU A 242 10.56 19.61 -43.79
CA GLU A 242 10.15 20.80 -44.56
C GLU A 242 11.31 21.68 -45.03
N ALA A 243 12.54 21.43 -44.53
CA ALA A 243 13.73 22.21 -44.89
C ALA A 243 14.55 21.62 -46.06
N ALA A 244 14.07 20.59 -46.75
CA ALA A 244 14.75 20.06 -47.94
C ALA A 244 14.52 21.00 -49.14
N PRO A 245 15.56 21.59 -49.76
CA PRO A 245 15.39 22.48 -50.89
C PRO A 245 14.90 21.68 -52.12
N ALA A 246 13.89 22.21 -52.80
CA ALA A 246 13.40 21.66 -54.06
C ALA A 246 14.50 21.72 -55.13
N VAL A 247 14.86 20.56 -55.68
CA VAL A 247 15.76 20.42 -56.83
C VAL A 247 15.06 21.04 -58.06
N PRO A 248 15.66 22.00 -58.78
CA PRO A 248 15.06 22.52 -60.00
C PRO A 248 15.17 21.48 -61.11
N ALA A 249 14.04 21.19 -61.77
CA ALA A 249 13.98 20.34 -62.94
C ALA A 249 14.75 20.98 -64.10
N GLY A 250 15.86 20.34 -64.51
CA GLY A 250 16.60 20.71 -65.71
C GLY A 250 15.75 20.48 -66.96
N SER A 251 15.60 21.53 -67.77
CA SER A 251 14.95 21.48 -69.07
C SER A 251 15.83 20.77 -70.10
N SER A 252 15.26 19.77 -70.76
CA SER A 252 15.80 19.14 -71.97
C SER A 252 15.83 20.13 -73.15
N ARG A 253 17.00 20.31 -73.76
CA ARG A 253 17.19 20.47 -75.20
C ARG A 253 18.49 19.80 -75.62
#